data_AF-A0A970ILV5-F1
#
_entry.id   AF-A0A970ILV5-F1
#
_cell.length_a   1.000
_cell.length_b   1.000
_cell.length_c   1.000
_cell.angle_alpha   90.00
_cell.angle_beta   90.00
_cell.angle_gamma   90.00
#
_symmetry.space_group_name_H-M   'P 1'
#
loop_
_entity.id
_entity.type
_entity.pdbx_description
1 polymer ?
#
loop_
_entity_poly.entity_id
_entity_poly.type
_entity_poly.pdbx_seq_one_letter_code
_entity_poly.pdbx_strand_id
1 'polypeptide(L)'
;MKRIAIITIIVLLILAVAVGTVIIFILVSPNLDKKDNIGYVYSTGESFLTNLKDGSHYVKADILIEVADKEVLKVLEQNNYKIRDQIIEILGNIDQEEIKDKDFKKNLRNTLK
;
A
#
# COMPACT_ATOMS: atom_id res chain seq x y z
N MET A 1 -5.08 34.69 54.61
CA MET A 1 -5.58 33.30 54.49
C MET A 1 -6.55 33.11 53.33
N LYS A 2 -7.71 33.78 53.28
CA LYS A 2 -8.71 33.60 52.19
C LYS A 2 -8.17 33.88 50.77
N ARG A 3 -7.40 34.95 50.58
CA ARG A 3 -6.78 35.30 49.28
C ARG A 3 -5.74 34.27 48.81
N ILE A 4 -4.96 33.72 49.75
CA ILE A 4 -3.94 32.69 49.46
C ILE A 4 -4.65 31.39 49.07
N ALA A 5 -5.70 30.99 49.80
CA ALA A 5 -6.49 29.81 49.47
C ALA A 5 -7.16 29.91 48.08
N ILE A 6 -7.66 31.10 47.70
CA ILE A 6 -8.22 31.35 46.37
C ILE A 6 -7.15 31.21 45.28
N ILE A 7 -5.96 31.78 45.49
CA ILE A 7 -4.85 31.67 44.54
C ILE A 7 -4.41 30.20 44.38
N THR A 8 -4.32 29.45 45.49
CA THR A 8 -3.97 28.02 45.45
C THR A 8 -4.99 27.20 44.65
N ILE A 9 -6.28 27.49 44.79
CA ILE A 9 -7.36 26.82 44.03
C ILE A 9 -7.27 27.13 42.53
N ILE A 10 -6.98 28.38 42.17
CA ILE A 10 -6.84 28.79 40.76
C ILE A 10 -5.63 28.08 40.12
N VAL A 11 -4.50 28.01 40.82
CA VAL A 11 -3.30 27.31 40.33
C VAL A 11 -3.58 25.81 40.15
N LEU A 12 -4.31 25.19 41.08
CA LEU A 12 -4.70 23.77 40.99
C LEU A 12 -5.60 23.51 39.78
N LEU A 13 -6.56 24.40 39.51
CA LEU A 13 -7.45 24.30 38.35
C LEU A 13 -6.69 24.39 37.03
N ILE A 14 -5.73 25.30 36.92
CA ILE A 14 -4.89 25.45 35.72
C ILE A 14 -4.06 24.18 35.48
N LEU A 15 -3.50 23.59 36.54
CA LEU A 15 -2.75 22.33 36.45
C LEU A 15 -3.66 21.16 36.02
N ALA A 16 -4.88 21.08 36.56
CA ALA A 16 -5.84 20.04 36.19
C ALA A 16 -6.24 20.13 34.70
N VAL A 17 -6.44 21.34 34.18
CA VAL A 17 -6.73 21.56 32.75
C VAL A 17 -5.52 21.18 31.91
N ALA A 18 -4.30 21.60 32.27
CA ALA A 18 -3.09 21.24 31.53
C ALA A 18 -2.89 19.72 31.45
N VAL A 19 -3.00 19.01 32.58
CA VAL A 19 -2.89 17.54 32.62
C VAL A 19 -4.01 16.88 31.82
N GLY A 20 -5.26 17.37 31.96
CA GLY A 20 -6.39 16.87 31.20
C GLY A 20 -6.20 17.01 29.68
N THR A 21 -5.69 18.15 29.22
CA THR A 21 -5.41 18.36 27.79
C THR A 21 -4.32 17.43 27.27
N VAL A 22 -3.26 17.15 28.04
CA VAL A 22 -2.20 16.20 27.66
C VAL A 22 -2.75 14.78 27.59
N ILE A 23 -3.58 14.37 28.55
CA ILE A 23 -4.20 13.04 28.55
C ILE A 23 -5.14 12.88 27.35
N ILE A 24 -5.99 13.87 27.07
CA ILE A 24 -6.85 13.88 25.89
C ILE A 24 -6.01 13.85 24.62
N PHE A 25 -4.93 14.62 24.54
CA PHE A 25 -4.05 14.62 23.38
C PHE A 25 -3.36 13.25 23.18
N ILE A 26 -3.00 12.53 24.24
CA ILE A 26 -2.43 11.19 24.15
C ILE A 26 -3.50 10.15 23.75
N LEU A 27 -4.72 10.28 24.27
CA LEU A 27 -5.83 9.35 23.99
C LEU A 27 -6.51 9.59 22.63
N VAL A 28 -6.55 10.84 22.17
CA VAL A 28 -7.22 11.29 20.94
C VAL A 28 -6.24 11.55 19.82
N SER A 29 -4.93 11.68 20.10
CA SER A 29 -3.94 11.57 19.04
C SER A 29 -4.24 10.27 18.32
N PRO A 30 -4.54 10.30 17.01
CA PRO A 30 -4.54 9.07 16.26
C PRO A 30 -3.18 8.48 16.56
N ASN A 31 -3.15 7.25 17.09
CA ASN A 31 -1.96 6.45 16.97
C ASN A 31 -1.52 6.68 15.53
N LEU A 32 -0.37 7.35 15.33
CA LEU A 32 0.31 7.29 14.06
C LEU A 32 0.69 5.83 14.01
N ASP A 33 -0.27 5.04 13.55
CA ASP A 33 -0.23 3.62 13.55
C ASP A 33 1.04 3.36 12.76
N LYS A 34 2.07 2.91 13.49
CA LYS A 34 2.97 1.92 12.95
C LYS A 34 2.11 0.68 12.75
N LYS A 35 1.15 0.80 11.83
CA LYS A 35 0.50 -0.32 11.19
C LYS A 35 1.69 -1.03 10.58
N ASP A 36 1.96 -2.25 11.03
CA ASP A 36 2.68 -3.18 10.20
C ASP A 36 2.13 -2.98 8.79
N ASN A 37 2.97 -2.44 7.90
CA ASN A 37 2.60 -2.13 6.52
C ASN A 37 2.40 -3.45 5.80
N ILE A 38 1.34 -4.17 6.14
CA ILE A 38 0.80 -5.23 5.30
C ILE A 38 0.17 -4.45 4.16
N GLY A 39 0.91 -4.27 3.07
CA GLY A 39 0.42 -3.57 1.90
C GLY A 39 -0.90 -4.18 1.44
N TYR A 40 -1.77 -3.35 0.86
CA TYR A 40 -2.98 -3.83 0.23
C TYR A 40 -2.59 -4.63 -1.01
N VAL A 41 -3.26 -5.75 -1.27
CA VAL A 41 -2.96 -6.59 -2.45
C VAL A 41 -4.00 -6.34 -3.51
N TYR A 42 -3.58 -5.76 -4.63
CA TYR A 42 -4.35 -5.68 -5.85
C TYR A 42 -4.26 -7.01 -6.62
N SER A 43 -5.42 -7.61 -6.86
CA SER A 43 -5.54 -8.78 -7.73
C SER A 43 -5.91 -8.34 -9.14
N THR A 44 -5.12 -8.79 -10.12
CA THR A 44 -5.42 -8.58 -11.54
C THR A 44 -6.57 -9.45 -12.03
N GLY A 45 -7.09 -10.37 -11.20
CA GLY A 45 -8.19 -11.27 -11.54
C GLY A 45 -7.70 -12.64 -12.00
N GLU A 46 -8.28 -13.16 -13.08
CA GLU A 46 -7.93 -14.47 -13.63
C GLU A 46 -6.49 -14.50 -14.18
N SER A 47 -5.89 -15.69 -14.19
CA SER A 47 -4.56 -15.94 -14.75
C SER A 47 -4.44 -15.39 -16.17
N PHE A 48 -3.30 -14.80 -16.47
CA PHE A 48 -2.94 -14.44 -17.84
C PHE A 48 -2.54 -15.69 -18.61
N LEU A 49 -2.97 -15.79 -19.86
CA LEU A 49 -2.54 -16.81 -20.81
C LEU A 49 -2.36 -16.13 -22.17
N THR A 50 -1.13 -16.07 -22.66
CA THR A 50 -0.82 -15.50 -23.96
C THR A 50 0.32 -16.26 -24.62
N ASN A 51 0.38 -16.21 -25.95
CA ASN A 51 1.53 -16.68 -26.69
C ASN A 51 2.72 -15.76 -26.45
N LEU A 52 3.92 -16.33 -26.45
CA LEU A 52 5.17 -15.57 -26.52
C LEU A 52 5.36 -15.00 -27.92
N LYS A 53 6.40 -14.17 -28.07
CA LYS A 53 6.71 -13.48 -29.32
C LYS A 53 6.91 -14.41 -30.51
N ASP A 54 7.38 -15.64 -30.28
CA ASP A 54 7.60 -16.65 -31.32
C ASP A 54 6.33 -17.33 -31.84
N GLY A 55 5.19 -17.17 -31.15
CA GLY A 55 3.90 -17.76 -31.51
C GLY A 55 3.79 -19.29 -31.32
N SER A 56 4.85 -19.96 -30.88
CA SER A 56 4.93 -21.42 -30.70
C SER A 56 4.92 -21.85 -29.23
N HIS A 57 5.28 -20.91 -28.34
CA HIS A 57 5.23 -21.09 -26.89
C HIS A 57 4.19 -20.16 -26.27
N TYR A 58 3.70 -20.52 -25.09
CA TYR A 58 2.78 -19.70 -24.32
C TYR A 58 3.28 -19.53 -22.88
N VAL A 59 2.83 -18.45 -22.25
CA VAL A 59 3.07 -18.17 -20.84
C VAL A 59 1.74 -18.10 -20.09
N LYS A 60 1.69 -18.76 -18.94
CA LYS A 60 0.63 -18.60 -17.94
C LYS A 60 1.21 -17.91 -16.71
N ALA A 61 0.57 -16.84 -16.25
CA ALA A 61 1.05 -16.07 -15.11
C ALA A 61 -0.09 -15.60 -14.19
N ASP A 62 0.14 -15.70 -12.89
CA ASP A 62 -0.68 -15.07 -11.85
C ASP A 62 0.08 -13.86 -11.30
N ILE A 63 -0.51 -12.67 -11.39
CA ILE A 63 0.15 -11.42 -11.01
C ILE A 63 -0.67 -10.72 -9.92
N LEU A 64 -0.03 -10.53 -8.78
CA LEU A 64 -0.55 -9.81 -7.61
C LEU A 64 0.38 -8.62 -7.36
N ILE A 65 -0.20 -7.43 -7.13
CA ILE A 65 0.56 -6.19 -6.93
C ILE A 65 0.28 -5.69 -5.52
N GLU A 66 1.33 -5.56 -4.72
CA GLU A 66 1.24 -4.95 -3.39
C GLU A 66 1.28 -3.42 -3.53
N VAL A 67 0.35 -2.73 -2.88
CA VAL A 67 0.24 -1.28 -2.86
C VAL A 67 0.16 -0.77 -1.42
N ALA A 68 0.84 0.34 -1.15
CA ALA A 68 0.91 0.89 0.20
C ALA A 68 -0.41 1.56 0.66
N ASP A 69 -1.27 1.95 -0.29
CA ASP A 69 -2.42 2.81 -0.02
C ASP A 69 -3.73 2.26 -0.61
N LYS A 70 -4.83 2.46 0.11
CA LYS A 70 -6.15 1.94 -0.24
C LYS A 70 -6.80 2.72 -1.39
N GLU A 71 -6.54 4.02 -1.51
CA GLU A 71 -7.01 4.80 -2.65
C GLU A 71 -6.27 4.40 -3.93
N VAL A 72 -4.96 4.10 -3.84
CA VAL A 72 -4.21 3.50 -4.95
C VAL A 72 -4.81 2.15 -5.36
N LEU A 73 -5.15 1.27 -4.41
CA LEU A 73 -5.85 0.01 -4.72
C LEU A 73 -7.13 0.25 -5.53
N LYS A 74 -8.00 1.17 -5.11
CA LYS A 74 -9.25 1.48 -5.83
C LYS A 74 -8.99 1.98 -7.25
N VAL A 75 -7.97 2.82 -7.45
CA VAL A 75 -7.61 3.32 -8.79
C VAL A 75 -7.16 2.17 -9.69
N LEU A 76 -6.37 1.23 -9.17
CA LEU A 76 -5.97 0.03 -9.91
C LEU A 76 -7.18 -0.84 -10.25
N GLU A 77 -8.07 -1.11 -9.29
CA GLU A 77 -9.30 -1.87 -9.50
C GLU A 77 -10.20 -1.23 -10.58
N GLN A 78 -10.38 0.10 -10.57
CA GLN A 78 -11.15 0.82 -11.57
C GLN A 78 -10.54 0.78 -12.97
N ASN A 79 -9.21 0.66 -13.07
CA ASN A 79 -8.47 0.61 -14.33
C ASN A 79 -7.97 -0.80 -14.67
N ASN A 80 -8.53 -1.84 -14.05
CA ASN A 80 -8.06 -3.22 -14.22
C ASN A 80 -7.99 -3.64 -15.69
N TYR A 81 -8.96 -3.24 -16.52
CA TYR A 81 -8.95 -3.54 -17.95
C TYR A 81 -7.70 -3.01 -18.67
N LYS A 82 -7.24 -1.79 -18.36
CA LYS A 82 -6.02 -1.20 -18.95
C LYS A 82 -4.78 -1.92 -18.45
N ILE A 83 -4.74 -2.23 -17.16
CA ILE A 83 -3.60 -2.92 -16.54
C ILE A 83 -3.46 -4.32 -17.16
N ARG A 84 -4.56 -5.05 -17.31
CA ARG A 84 -4.57 -6.38 -17.94
C ARG A 84 -4.12 -6.32 -19.40
N ASP A 85 -4.59 -5.33 -20.16
CA ASP A 85 -4.19 -5.12 -21.56
C ASP A 85 -2.66 -4.93 -21.68
N GLN A 86 -2.09 -4.04 -20.85
CA GLN A 86 -0.64 -3.82 -20.81
C GLN A 86 0.15 -5.06 -20.39
N ILE A 87 -0.34 -5.81 -19.39
CA ILE A 87 0.32 -7.06 -18.96
C ILE A 87 0.33 -8.08 -20.10
N ILE A 88 -0.78 -8.23 -20.84
CA ILE A 88 -0.84 -9.15 -21.98
C ILE A 88 0.15 -8.72 -23.07
N GLU A 89 0.24 -7.43 -23.36
CA GLU A 89 1.21 -6.90 -24.34
C GLU A 89 2.66 -7.17 -23.89
N ILE A 90 2.98 -6.93 -22.62
CA ILE A 90 4.31 -7.21 -22.06
C ILE A 90 4.62 -8.71 -22.17
N LEU A 91 3.72 -9.56 -21.68
CA LEU A 91 3.92 -11.02 -21.70
C LEU A 91 4.02 -11.58 -23.13
N GLY A 92 3.26 -11.02 -24.07
CA GLY A 92 3.26 -11.42 -25.47
C GLY A 92 4.53 -11.02 -26.24
N ASN A 93 5.26 -10.03 -25.74
CA ASN A 93 6.51 -9.56 -26.35
C ASN A 93 7.77 -10.27 -25.81
N ILE A 94 7.63 -11.14 -24.81
CA ILE A 94 8.76 -11.88 -24.23
C ILE A 94 9.31 -12.89 -25.23
N ASP A 95 10.63 -12.88 -25.42
CA ASP A 95 11.34 -13.91 -26.17
C ASP A 95 11.53 -15.19 -25.35
N GLN A 96 11.55 -16.34 -26.02
CA GLN A 96 11.75 -17.64 -25.38
C GLN A 96 13.14 -17.74 -24.71
N GLU A 97 14.14 -17.05 -25.23
CA GLU A 97 15.47 -17.02 -24.64
C GLU A 97 15.53 -16.20 -23.35
N GLU A 98 14.74 -15.12 -23.24
CA GLU A 98 14.67 -14.28 -22.04
C GLU A 98 14.19 -15.06 -20.81
N ILE A 99 13.28 -16.02 -21.01
CA ILE A 99 12.75 -16.88 -19.92
C ILE A 99 13.85 -17.74 -19.29
N LYS A 100 14.90 -18.06 -20.04
CA LYS A 100 16.02 -18.89 -19.56
C LYS A 100 17.02 -18.08 -18.72
N ASP A 101 16.90 -16.75 -18.70
CA ASP A 101 17.74 -15.89 -17.87
C ASP A 101 17.44 -16.13 -16.38
N LYS A 102 18.51 -16.22 -15.59
CA LYS A 102 18.43 -16.34 -14.13
C LYS A 102 17.75 -15.11 -13.49
N ASP A 103 17.89 -13.95 -14.10
CA ASP A 103 17.30 -12.68 -13.66
C ASP A 103 15.94 -12.38 -14.32
N PHE A 104 15.41 -13.29 -15.15
CA PHE A 104 14.14 -13.08 -15.87
C PHE A 104 13.00 -12.56 -14.99
N LYS A 105 12.72 -13.24 -13.86
CA LYS A 105 11.63 -12.84 -12.95
C LYS A 105 11.85 -11.47 -12.33
N LYS A 106 13.11 -11.09 -12.08
CA LYS A 106 13.48 -9.78 -11.54
C LYS A 106 13.30 -8.70 -12.60
N ASN A 107 13.72 -8.97 -13.83
CA ASN A 107 13.56 -8.06 -14.97
C ASN A 107 12.09 -7.85 -15.30
N LEU A 108 11.29 -8.92 -15.38
CA LEU A 108 9.84 -8.86 -15.58
C LEU A 108 9.15 -8.03 -14.49
N ARG A 109 9.53 -8.22 -13.22
CA ARG A 109 9.02 -7.40 -12.11
C ARG A 109 9.35 -5.92 -12.27
N ASN A 110 10.51 -5.58 -12.84
CA ASN A 110 10.89 -4.18 -13.07
C ASN A 110 10.11 -3.56 -14.23
N THR A 111 9.78 -4.34 -15.27
CA THR A 111 8.95 -3.89 -16.40
C THR A 111 7.49 -3.65 -15.99
N LEU A 112 7.00 -4.42 -15.01
CA LEU A 112 5.63 -4.30 -14.49
C LEU A 112 5.43 -3.19 -13.43
N LYS A 113 6.50 -2.53 -13.00
CA LYS A 113 6.45 -1.41 -12.04
C LYS A 113 6.32 -0.08 -12.75
#